data_AF-A0A1I8JG29-F1
#
_entry.id   AF-A0A1I8JG29-F1
#
_cell.length_a   1.000
_cell.length_b   1.000
_cell.length_c   1.000
_cell.angle_alpha   90.00
_cell.angle_beta   90.00
_cell.angle_gamma   90.00
#
_symmetry.space_group_name_H-M   'P 1'
#
loop_
_entity.id
_entity.type
_entity.pdbx_description
1 polymer ?
#
loop_
_entity_poly.entity_id
_entity_poly.type
_entity_poly.pdbx_seq_one_letter_code
_entity_poly.pdbx_strand_id
1 'polypeptide(L)'
;PQSQQQFGGAAASSYLYSFLKDHPIWQSLQFWSAAFAEEAAVSQDPIALMRGYLVKMRAFELRRDLLVEFVQKQCALLGLPPDQQEALLQAAEHEEQPLQQQQQQQQHR
;
A
#
# COMPACT_ATOMS: atom_id res chain seq x y z
N PRO A 1 -12.83 -20.15 -30.17
CA PRO A 1 -11.91 -20.40 -29.04
C PRO A 1 -11.15 -19.13 -28.68
N GLN A 2 -11.73 -18.34 -27.77
CA GLN A 2 -11.23 -17.06 -27.33
C GLN A 2 -10.29 -17.31 -26.15
N SER A 3 -8.98 -17.39 -26.43
CA SER A 3 -7.93 -17.52 -25.42
C SER A 3 -7.71 -16.15 -24.78
N GLN A 4 -8.57 -15.79 -23.84
CA GLN A 4 -8.20 -14.83 -22.80
C GLN A 4 -7.06 -15.48 -22.01
N GLN A 5 -5.81 -15.08 -22.32
CA GLN A 5 -4.67 -15.32 -21.45
C GLN A 5 -4.92 -14.56 -20.16
N GLN A 6 -5.60 -15.22 -19.24
CA GLN A 6 -5.61 -14.90 -17.84
C GLN A 6 -4.18 -15.20 -17.34
N PHE A 7 -3.28 -14.24 -17.53
CA PHE A 7 -1.98 -14.25 -16.88
C PHE A 7 -2.25 -14.29 -15.38
N GLY A 8 -2.10 -15.50 -14.81
CA GLY A 8 -2.47 -15.79 -13.45
C GLY A 8 -1.77 -14.81 -12.52
N GLY A 9 -2.56 -14.14 -11.66
CA GLY A 9 -2.04 -13.19 -10.68
C GLY A 9 -0.89 -13.77 -9.82
N ALA A 10 -0.85 -15.10 -9.66
CA ALA A 10 0.25 -15.82 -9.00
C ALA A 10 1.58 -15.75 -9.78
N ALA A 11 1.57 -15.85 -11.11
CA ALA A 11 2.77 -15.78 -11.94
C ALA A 11 3.31 -14.33 -12.02
N ALA A 12 2.41 -13.35 -12.11
CA ALA A 12 2.78 -11.94 -12.05
C ALA A 12 3.34 -11.56 -10.67
N SER A 13 2.74 -12.05 -9.58
CA SER A 13 3.31 -11.91 -8.23
C SER A 13 4.69 -12.56 -8.16
N SER A 14 4.84 -13.81 -8.57
CA SER A 14 6.12 -14.53 -8.51
C SER A 14 7.23 -13.80 -9.26
N TYR A 15 6.95 -13.28 -10.47
CA TYR A 15 7.94 -12.50 -11.24
C TYR A 15 8.31 -11.18 -10.54
N LEU A 16 7.33 -10.45 -10.04
CA LEU A 16 7.54 -9.21 -9.28
C LEU A 16 8.46 -9.44 -8.07
N TYR A 17 8.16 -10.46 -7.27
CA TYR A 17 8.95 -10.80 -6.08
C TYR A 17 10.30 -11.45 -6.40
N SER A 18 10.45 -12.12 -7.53
CA SER A 18 11.70 -12.83 -7.85
C SER A 18 12.72 -11.95 -8.57
N PHE A 19 12.26 -10.97 -9.35
CA PHE A 19 13.14 -10.23 -10.27
C PHE A 19 13.05 -8.72 -10.15
N LEU A 20 11.89 -8.19 -9.76
CA LEU A 20 11.69 -6.74 -9.70
C LEU A 20 11.89 -6.19 -8.30
N LYS A 21 11.55 -6.92 -7.23
CA LYS A 21 11.52 -6.36 -5.86
C LYS A 21 12.84 -5.70 -5.42
N ASP A 22 13.97 -6.23 -5.87
CA ASP A 22 15.30 -5.75 -5.47
C ASP A 22 15.78 -4.54 -6.30
N HIS A 23 14.99 -4.10 -7.30
CA HIS A 23 15.37 -2.94 -8.11
C HIS A 23 15.33 -1.64 -7.27
N PRO A 24 16.38 -0.81 -7.30
CA PRO A 24 16.51 0.36 -6.42
C PRO A 24 15.40 1.41 -6.60
N ILE A 25 14.73 1.41 -7.75
CA ILE A 25 13.59 2.30 -8.01
C ILE A 25 12.46 2.12 -7.00
N TRP A 26 12.23 0.89 -6.50
CA TRP A 26 11.17 0.63 -5.53
C TRP A 26 11.50 1.20 -4.15
N GLN A 27 12.77 1.45 -3.84
CA GLN A 27 13.19 2.14 -2.62
C GLN A 27 13.09 3.68 -2.74
N SER A 28 12.74 4.20 -3.92
CA SER A 28 12.64 5.63 -4.15
C SER A 28 11.28 6.17 -3.75
N LEU A 29 11.27 7.06 -2.76
CA LEU A 29 10.05 7.79 -2.39
C LEU A 29 9.52 8.66 -3.54
N GLN A 30 10.40 9.19 -4.38
CA GLN A 30 10.02 10.01 -5.54
C GLN A 30 9.19 9.21 -6.54
N PHE A 31 9.56 7.94 -6.75
CA PHE A 31 8.81 7.04 -7.61
C PHE A 31 7.38 6.83 -7.09
N TRP A 32 7.23 6.44 -5.82
CA TRP A 32 5.92 6.22 -5.21
C TRP A 32 5.07 7.50 -5.13
N SER A 33 5.71 8.64 -4.88
CA SER A 33 5.01 9.94 -4.85
C SER A 33 4.50 10.33 -6.24
N ALA A 34 5.29 10.11 -7.29
CA ALA A 34 4.88 10.40 -8.66
C ALA A 34 3.75 9.47 -9.12
N ALA A 35 3.87 8.15 -8.86
CA ALA A 35 2.83 7.17 -9.17
C ALA A 35 1.52 7.48 -8.44
N PHE A 36 1.60 7.80 -7.14
CA PHE A 36 0.44 8.19 -6.36
C PHE A 36 -0.21 9.48 -6.90
N ALA A 37 0.56 10.51 -7.20
CA ALA A 37 0.02 11.79 -7.67
C ALA A 37 -0.75 11.65 -9.00
N GLU A 38 -0.25 10.82 -9.92
CA GLU A 38 -0.92 10.53 -11.19
C GLU A 38 -2.29 9.85 -10.94
N GLU A 39 -2.32 8.85 -10.06
CA GLU A 39 -3.54 8.08 -9.77
C GLU A 39 -4.51 8.87 -8.87
N ALA A 40 -4.00 9.70 -7.95
CA ALA A 40 -4.79 10.55 -7.07
C ALA A 40 -5.55 11.64 -7.83
N ALA A 41 -5.03 12.10 -8.97
CA ALA A 41 -5.69 13.10 -9.81
C ALA A 41 -7.03 12.60 -10.42
N VAL A 42 -7.18 11.28 -10.56
CA VAL A 42 -8.39 10.65 -11.14
C VAL A 42 -9.18 9.83 -10.13
N SER A 43 -8.66 9.65 -8.91
CA SER A 43 -9.31 8.86 -7.87
C SER A 43 -10.46 9.61 -7.21
N GLN A 44 -11.58 8.91 -7.00
CA GLN A 44 -12.71 9.41 -6.20
C GLN A 44 -12.46 9.33 -4.70
N ASP A 45 -11.53 8.47 -4.25
CA ASP A 45 -11.17 8.28 -2.84
C ASP A 45 -9.64 8.22 -2.66
N PRO A 46 -9.00 9.36 -2.37
CA PRO A 46 -7.56 9.45 -2.15
C PRO A 46 -7.06 8.67 -0.92
N ILE A 47 -7.92 8.46 0.08
CA ILE A 47 -7.55 7.77 1.32
C ILE A 47 -7.50 6.26 1.08
N ALA A 48 -8.51 5.71 0.41
CA ALA A 48 -8.49 4.30 0.01
C ALA A 48 -7.30 4.02 -0.92
N LEU A 49 -7.01 4.93 -1.85
CA LEU A 49 -5.83 4.84 -2.72
C LEU A 49 -4.53 4.79 -1.90
N MET A 50 -4.37 5.68 -0.92
CA MET A 50 -3.21 5.72 -0.05
C MET A 50 -3.00 4.40 0.71
N ARG A 51 -4.07 3.81 1.25
CA ARG A 51 -4.02 2.49 1.89
C ARG A 51 -3.57 1.40 0.92
N GLY A 52 -4.07 1.41 -0.31
CA GLY A 52 -3.62 0.49 -1.36
C GLY A 52 -2.13 0.64 -1.67
N TYR A 53 -1.60 1.87 -1.69
CA TYR A 53 -0.17 2.12 -1.86
C TYR A 53 0.65 1.59 -0.68
N LEU A 54 0.19 1.74 0.56
CA LEU A 54 0.86 1.16 1.72
C LEU A 54 0.97 -0.36 1.62
N VAL A 55 -0.08 -1.05 1.18
CA VAL A 55 -0.05 -2.50 0.94
C VAL A 55 0.96 -2.86 -0.16
N LYS A 56 0.96 -2.13 -1.27
CA LYS A 56 1.94 -2.32 -2.36
C LYS A 56 3.36 -2.11 -1.87
N MET A 57 3.64 -1.01 -1.18
CA MET A 57 4.96 -0.69 -0.64
C MET A 57 5.44 -1.73 0.38
N ARG A 58 4.55 -2.30 1.19
CA ARG A 58 4.88 -3.42 2.10
C ARG A 58 5.21 -4.71 1.37
N ALA A 59 4.49 -5.01 0.29
CA ALA A 59 4.84 -6.13 -0.59
C ALA A 59 6.26 -5.99 -1.16
N PHE A 60 6.74 -4.77 -1.40
CA PHE A 60 8.13 -4.52 -1.79
C PHE A 60 9.11 -4.43 -0.61
N GLU A 61 8.69 -4.83 0.60
CA GLU A 61 9.50 -4.85 1.82
C GLU A 61 10.16 -3.49 2.12
N LEU A 62 9.48 -2.39 1.77
CA LEU A 62 10.01 -1.05 1.98
C LEU A 62 10.06 -0.73 3.48
N ARG A 63 11.12 0.01 3.86
CA ARG A 63 11.35 0.39 5.26
C ARG A 63 10.19 1.21 5.81
N ARG A 64 9.85 0.99 7.08
CA ARG A 64 8.79 1.71 7.79
C ARG A 64 8.95 3.23 7.70
N ASP A 65 10.18 3.75 7.82
CA ASP A 65 10.44 5.19 7.71
C ASP A 65 10.00 5.76 6.36
N LEU A 66 10.16 4.98 5.27
CA LEU A 66 9.74 5.37 3.93
C LEU A 66 8.20 5.40 3.81
N LEU A 67 7.52 4.42 4.42
CA LEU A 67 6.05 4.35 4.46
C LEU A 67 5.47 5.56 5.20
N VAL A 68 6.04 5.88 6.36
CA VAL A 68 5.63 7.03 7.19
C VAL A 68 5.90 8.34 6.44
N GLU A 69 7.09 8.51 5.86
CA GLU A 69 7.43 9.71 5.09
C GLU A 69 6.51 9.89 3.88
N PHE A 70 6.14 8.79 3.21
CA PHE A 70 5.15 8.80 2.12
C PHE A 70 3.80 9.33 2.61
N VAL A 71 3.23 8.77 3.67
CA VAL A 71 1.93 9.19 4.22
C VAL A 71 1.95 10.66 4.63
N GLN A 72 2.98 11.10 5.36
CA GLN A 72 3.08 12.49 5.80
C GLN A 72 3.05 13.47 4.62
N LYS A 73 3.82 13.18 3.55
CA LYS A 73 3.89 14.05 2.38
C LYS A 73 2.58 14.05 1.58
N GLN A 74 1.96 12.89 1.39
CA GLN A 74 0.70 12.81 0.64
C GLN A 74 -0.46 13.44 1.42
N CYS A 75 -0.52 13.25 2.75
CA CYS A 75 -1.50 13.93 3.62
C CYS A 75 -1.35 15.46 3.54
N ALA A 76 -0.12 15.97 3.60
CA ALA A 76 0.16 17.40 3.47
C ALA A 76 -0.24 17.95 2.10
N LEU A 77 0.01 17.20 1.03
CA LEU A 77 -0.35 17.57 -0.34
C LEU A 77 -1.87 17.60 -0.56
N LEU A 78 -2.59 16.66 0.05
CA LEU A 78 -4.05 16.55 -0.04
C LEU A 78 -4.79 17.43 0.99
N GLY A 79 -4.09 18.06 1.93
CA GLY A 79 -4.69 18.86 2.99
C GLY A 79 -5.58 18.05 3.94
N LEU A 80 -5.21 16.80 4.21
CA LEU A 80 -6.03 15.91 5.05
C LEU A 80 -6.06 16.40 6.52
N PRO A 81 -7.19 16.25 7.21
CA PRO A 81 -7.30 16.58 8.63
C PRO A 81 -6.38 15.68 9.48
N PRO A 82 -5.91 16.20 10.63
CA PRO A 82 -4.94 15.50 11.48
C PRO A 82 -5.44 14.14 11.97
N ASP A 83 -6.75 14.01 12.22
CA ASP A 83 -7.40 12.76 12.66
C ASP A 83 -7.24 11.64 11.61
N GLN A 84 -7.46 11.96 10.33
CA GLN A 84 -7.28 11.01 9.22
C GLN A 84 -5.81 10.71 8.96
N GLN A 85 -4.94 11.72 9.09
CA GLN A 85 -3.50 11.54 8.98
C GLN A 85 -2.98 10.58 10.05
N GLU A 86 -3.41 10.74 11.31
CA GLU A 86 -3.00 9.87 12.41
C GLU A 86 -3.43 8.41 12.15
N ALA A 87 -4.66 8.19 11.70
CA ALA A 87 -5.13 6.86 11.33
C ALA A 87 -4.30 6.20 10.21
N LEU A 88 -3.85 6.96 9.22
CA LEU A 88 -3.00 6.47 8.13
C LEU A 88 -1.56 6.22 8.57
N LEU A 89 -1.04 7.04 9.48
CA LEU A 89 0.28 6.84 10.09
C LEU A 89 0.29 5.57 10.94
N GLN A 90 -0.72 5.38 11.78
CA GLN A 90 -0.90 4.13 12.53
C GLN A 90 -0.99 2.93 11.59
N ALA A 91 -1.69 3.06 10.46
CA ALA A 91 -1.78 2.02 9.44
C ALA A 91 -0.47 1.79 8.69
N ALA A 92 0.44 2.75 8.61
CA ALA A 92 1.78 2.60 8.03
C ALA A 92 2.78 1.99 9.03
N GLU A 93 2.62 2.31 10.31
CA GLU A 93 3.45 1.82 11.41
C GLU A 93 3.10 0.39 11.86
N HIS A 94 1.81 0.06 11.90
CA HIS A 94 1.34 -1.27 12.27
C HIS A 94 1.15 -2.11 11.00
N GLU A 95 1.87 -3.23 10.91
CA GLU A 95 1.47 -4.33 10.05
C GLU A 95 0.00 -4.65 10.35
N GLU A 96 -0.84 -4.73 9.32
CA GLU A 96 -2.23 -5.12 9.50
C GLU A 96 -2.26 -6.44 10.29
N GLN A 97 -2.66 -6.38 11.56
CA GLN A 97 -3.03 -7.58 12.30
C GLN A 97 -4.23 -8.15 11.56
N PRO A 98 -4.12 -9.34 10.94
CA PRO A 98 -5.26 -9.90 10.24
C PRO A 98 -6.39 -10.10 11.25
N LEU A 99 -7.59 -9.67 10.86
CA LEU A 99 -8.89 -9.82 11.55
C LEU A 99 -9.18 -11.22 12.14
N GLN A 100 -8.33 -12.22 11.90
CA GLN A 100 -8.42 -13.55 12.48
C GLN A 100 -8.39 -13.57 14.02
N GLN A 101 -7.75 -12.60 14.69
CA GLN A 101 -7.67 -12.64 16.15
C GLN A 101 -8.98 -12.22 16.85
N GLN A 102 -9.87 -11.48 16.16
CA GLN A 102 -11.16 -11.07 16.73
C GLN A 102 -12.24 -12.15 16.60
N GLN A 103 -12.14 -13.04 15.61
CA GLN A 103 -13.09 -14.14 15.43
C GLN A 103 -12.84 -15.30 16.41
N GLN A 104 -11.62 -15.46 16.91
CA GLN A 104 -11.27 -16.51 17.87
C GLN A 104 -11.74 -16.19 19.31
N GLN A 105 -11.90 -14.91 19.67
CA GLN A 105 -12.44 -14.52 20.98
C GLN A 105 -13.95 -14.67 21.11
N GLN A 106 -14.70 -14.74 20.00
CA GLN A 106 -16.15 -14.98 20.04
C GLN A 106 -16.51 -16.48 20.14
N GLN A 107 -15.58 -17.40 19.87
CA GLN A 107 -15.84 -18.85 19.99
C GLN A 107 -15.48 -19.45 21.36
N HIS A 108 -14.89 -18.67 22.27
CA HIS A 108 -14.52 -19.12 23.62
C HIS A 108 -15.29 -18.42 24.75
N ARG A 109 -16.40 -17.75 24.43
CA ARG A 109 -17.38 -17.26 25.42
C ARG A 109 -18.67 -18.08 25.29
#